data_AF-A0A2J8JGN1-F1
#
_entry.id   AF-A0A2J8JGN1-F1
#
_cell.length_a   1.000
_cell.length_b   1.000
_cell.length_c   1.000
_cell.angle_alpha   90.00
_cell.angle_beta   90.00
_cell.angle_gamma   90.00
#
_symmetry.space_group_name_H-M   'P 1'
#
loop_
_entity.id
_entity.type
_entity.pdbx_description
1 polymer ?
#
loop_
_entity_poly.entity_id
_entity_poly.type
_entity_poly.pdbx_seq_one_letter_code
_entity_poly.pdbx_strand_id
1 'polypeptide(L)'
;MHQWVKEFHTWWPPFRVAILHETGSYTHKKEKLIRDVAHCHGILITSYSYIRLMQDDISRYDWHYVILDEGHKIRNPNAAVTLACKQFRTPHRIILSGSPMQNNLRELWSLFDFIFPGKLGTLPVFMEQFSVPITMGGYSNASPVQVKTAYKCACVLRDTINPYLLRRMKSDVKMSLSLPDKNEQVLFCRLTDEQHKVYQNFVDSKEVYRILNGEMQEVLQSFTSIHLHESPLNFFRSFQVRGSRSHYPGKGMQATLGIVNFLVVTLKRKKRNRFSPDL
;
A
#
# COMPACT_ATOMS: atom_id res chain seq x y z
N MET A 1 12.10 9.40 6.22
CA MET A 1 13.47 9.88 5.92
C MET A 1 14.15 10.49 7.15
N HIS A 2 13.62 11.55 7.78
CA HIS A 2 14.23 12.10 9.02
C HIS A 2 14.34 11.09 10.17
N GLN A 3 13.36 10.19 10.31
CA GLN A 3 13.45 9.08 11.26
C GLN A 3 14.69 8.22 11.01
N TRP A 4 14.93 7.80 9.77
CA TRP A 4 16.11 7.00 9.41
C TRP A 4 17.41 7.72 9.76
N VAL A 5 17.52 9.03 9.53
CA VAL A 5 18.68 9.81 9.96
C VAL A 5 18.86 9.76 11.47
N LYS A 6 17.79 9.95 12.24
CA LYS A 6 17.82 9.88 13.71
C LYS A 6 18.28 8.50 14.19
N GLU A 7 17.75 7.43 13.60
CA GLU A 7 18.15 6.06 13.93
C GLU A 7 19.63 5.82 13.64
N PHE A 8 20.15 6.20 12.47
CA PHE A 8 21.58 6.06 12.18
C PHE A 8 22.46 6.83 13.16
N HIS A 9 22.09 8.06 13.54
CA HIS A 9 22.85 8.81 14.55
C HIS A 9 22.75 8.23 15.95
N THR A 10 21.66 7.53 16.27
CA THR A 10 21.46 6.91 17.58
C THR A 10 22.23 5.59 17.69
N TRP A 11 22.15 4.75 16.66
CA TRP A 11 22.72 3.40 16.69
C TRP A 11 24.15 3.32 16.14
N TRP A 12 24.53 4.18 15.18
CA TRP A 12 25.88 4.20 14.60
C TRP A 12 26.32 5.60 14.11
N PRO A 13 26.66 6.52 15.05
CA PRO A 13 27.06 7.90 14.73
C PRO A 13 28.23 8.09 13.75
N PRO A 14 29.22 7.18 13.62
CA PRO A 14 30.38 7.41 12.74
C PRO A 14 30.05 7.50 11.25
N PHE A 15 28.91 6.99 10.78
CA PHE A 15 28.55 7.07 9.37
C PHE A 15 28.12 8.50 9.00
N ARG A 16 28.70 9.03 7.91
CA ARG A 16 28.15 10.22 7.28
C ARG A 16 26.83 9.87 6.60
N VAL A 17 25.74 10.46 7.08
CA VAL A 17 24.38 10.25 6.53
C VAL A 17 23.86 11.53 5.90
N ALA A 18 23.33 11.44 4.69
CA ALA A 18 22.75 12.57 3.97
C ALA A 18 21.35 12.26 3.45
N ILE A 19 20.46 13.26 3.46
CA ILE A 19 19.14 13.18 2.84
C ILE A 19 19.20 13.86 1.46
N LEU A 20 18.94 13.09 0.41
CA LEU A 20 18.69 13.62 -0.94
C LEU A 20 17.18 13.85 -1.11
N HIS A 21 16.73 15.02 -0.71
CA HIS A 21 15.34 15.48 -0.85
C HIS A 21 15.29 17.01 -0.73
N GLU A 22 14.21 17.65 -1.20
CA GLU A 22 13.96 19.10 -1.01
C GLU A 22 13.93 19.51 0.46
N THR A 23 13.49 18.61 1.33
CA THR A 23 13.45 18.83 2.78
C THR A 23 14.82 18.66 3.45
N GLY A 24 15.88 18.34 2.69
CA GLY A 24 17.23 18.26 3.21
C GLY A 24 17.79 19.65 3.51
N SER A 25 18.68 19.73 4.49
CA SER A 25 19.38 20.98 4.85
C SER A 25 20.44 21.41 3.84
N TYR A 26 20.70 20.61 2.81
CA TYR A 26 21.72 20.88 1.81
C TYR A 26 21.20 21.86 0.75
N THR A 27 21.72 23.08 0.78
CA THR A 27 21.29 24.20 -0.08
C THR A 27 22.03 24.28 -1.42
N HIS A 28 23.12 23.53 -1.58
CA HIS A 28 23.88 23.51 -2.83
C HIS A 28 23.30 22.50 -3.85
N LYS A 29 23.91 22.46 -5.04
CA LYS A 29 23.62 21.51 -6.11
C LYS A 29 23.59 20.07 -5.61
N LYS A 30 22.45 19.39 -5.69
CA LYS A 30 22.21 18.04 -5.16
C LYS A 30 23.18 17.00 -5.75
N GLU A 31 23.69 17.24 -6.94
CA GLU A 31 24.70 16.42 -7.61
C GLU A 31 26.04 16.42 -6.84
N LYS A 32 26.38 17.55 -6.21
CA LYS A 32 27.56 17.65 -5.35
C LYS A 32 27.37 16.84 -4.06
N LEU A 33 26.17 16.84 -3.49
CA LEU A 33 25.87 16.00 -2.32
C LEU A 33 26.07 14.51 -2.63
N ILE A 34 25.54 14.04 -3.76
CA ILE A 34 25.70 12.63 -4.19
C ILE A 34 27.18 12.29 -4.31
N ARG A 35 27.95 13.14 -4.99
CA ARG A 35 29.40 12.99 -5.16
C ARG A 35 30.14 12.92 -3.82
N ASP A 36 29.86 13.88 -2.93
CA ASP A 36 30.56 13.97 -1.65
C ASP A 36 30.27 12.77 -0.75
N VAL A 37 29.04 12.25 -0.78
CA VAL A 37 28.62 11.06 -0.03
C VAL A 37 29.23 9.79 -0.61
N ALA A 38 29.29 9.66 -1.94
CA ALA A 38 29.94 8.55 -2.60
C ALA A 38 31.44 8.49 -2.27
N HIS A 39 32.15 9.62 -2.32
CA HIS A 39 33.60 9.65 -2.01
C HIS A 39 33.93 9.31 -0.55
N CYS A 40 33.07 9.70 0.39
CA CYS A 40 33.31 9.41 1.81
C CYS A 40 32.72 8.05 2.24
N HIS A 41 32.24 7.23 1.31
CA HIS A 41 31.57 5.95 1.61
C HIS A 41 30.42 6.10 2.62
N GLY A 42 29.66 7.18 2.49
CA GLY A 42 28.55 7.50 3.37
C GLY A 42 27.23 6.83 2.98
N ILE A 43 26.18 7.15 3.73
CA ILE A 43 24.81 6.66 3.52
C ILE A 43 23.98 7.77 2.89
N LEU A 44 23.38 7.47 1.74
CA LEU A 44 22.45 8.36 1.05
C LEU A 44 21.00 7.88 1.26
N ILE A 45 20.19 8.70 1.92
CA ILE A 45 18.76 8.43 2.12
C ILE A 45 17.97 9.29 1.15
N THR A 46 17.08 8.67 0.38
CA THR A 46 16.25 9.39 -0.60
C THR A 46 14.85 8.78 -0.70
N SER A 47 13.98 9.42 -1.49
CA SER A 47 12.65 8.90 -1.80
C SER A 47 12.61 8.26 -3.18
N TYR A 48 11.65 7.37 -3.39
CA TYR A 48 11.41 6.74 -4.70
C TYR A 48 11.22 7.75 -5.84
N SER A 49 10.60 8.90 -5.56
CA SER A 49 10.44 9.97 -6.55
C SER A 49 11.79 10.57 -6.96
N TYR A 50 12.68 10.78 -5.99
CA TYR A 50 14.01 11.35 -6.24
C TYR A 50 14.96 10.40 -6.94
N ILE A 51 14.82 9.08 -6.70
CA ILE A 51 15.53 8.05 -7.48
C ILE A 51 15.25 8.22 -8.98
N ARG A 52 14.00 8.50 -9.36
CA ARG A 52 13.63 8.73 -10.76
C ARG A 52 14.14 10.06 -11.30
N LEU A 53 14.08 11.12 -10.49
CA LEU A 53 14.47 12.47 -10.91
C LEU A 53 15.97 12.60 -11.12
N MET A 54 16.79 11.95 -10.28
CA MET A 54 18.24 12.07 -10.28
C MET A 54 18.94 10.75 -10.61
N GLN A 55 18.27 9.88 -11.37
CA GLN A 55 18.74 8.54 -11.67
C GLN A 55 20.14 8.53 -12.29
N ASP A 56 20.39 9.43 -13.23
CA ASP A 56 21.65 9.54 -13.95
C ASP A 56 22.80 10.00 -13.06
N ASP A 57 22.55 10.80 -12.03
CA ASP A 57 23.58 11.26 -11.11
C ASP A 57 23.89 10.22 -10.04
N ILE A 58 22.87 9.53 -9.53
CA ILE A 58 23.04 8.49 -8.51
C ILE A 58 23.70 7.25 -9.13
N SER A 59 23.32 6.86 -10.35
CA SER A 59 23.81 5.65 -11.02
C SER A 59 25.26 5.76 -11.54
N ARG A 60 25.87 6.95 -11.51
CA ARG A 60 27.28 7.16 -11.87
C ARG A 60 28.28 6.54 -10.88
N TYR A 61 27.83 6.25 -9.66
CA TYR A 61 28.66 5.75 -8.59
C TYR A 61 28.28 4.31 -8.25
N ASP A 62 29.26 3.50 -7.87
CA ASP A 62 29.04 2.12 -7.44
C ASP A 62 28.61 2.08 -5.98
N TRP A 63 27.36 1.68 -5.75
CA TRP A 63 26.80 1.57 -4.41
C TRP A 63 26.99 0.15 -3.88
N HIS A 64 27.53 0.01 -2.68
CA HIS A 64 27.71 -1.31 -2.06
C HIS A 64 26.38 -1.96 -1.64
N TYR A 65 25.43 -1.16 -1.17
CA TYR A 65 24.12 -1.61 -0.73
C TYR A 65 23.02 -0.72 -1.30
N VAL A 66 21.94 -1.33 -1.77
CA VAL A 66 20.67 -0.65 -2.05
C VAL A 66 19.57 -1.31 -1.23
N ILE A 67 18.99 -0.53 -0.32
CA ILE A 67 17.93 -0.97 0.58
C ILE A 67 16.65 -0.21 0.24
N LEU A 68 15.62 -0.93 -0.20
CA LEU A 68 14.32 -0.39 -0.53
C LEU A 68 13.37 -0.58 0.65
N ASP A 69 13.02 0.52 1.31
CA ASP A 69 11.98 0.53 2.33
C ASP A 69 10.59 0.53 1.68
N GLU A 70 9.61 -0.12 2.30
CA GLU A 70 8.26 -0.28 1.75
C GLU A 70 8.22 -0.89 0.34
N GLY A 71 8.75 -2.10 0.18
CA GLY A 71 8.88 -2.81 -1.10
C GLY A 71 7.63 -2.89 -1.97
N HIS A 72 6.44 -2.80 -1.36
CA HIS A 72 5.16 -2.73 -2.10
C HIS A 72 5.10 -1.57 -3.11
N LYS A 73 5.97 -0.54 -2.99
CA LYS A 73 6.09 0.58 -3.95
C LYS A 73 6.61 0.16 -5.33
N ILE A 74 7.38 -0.92 -5.44
CA ILE A 74 7.96 -1.42 -6.71
C ILE A 74 7.30 -2.73 -7.18
N ARG A 75 6.07 -2.99 -6.74
CA ARG A 75 5.29 -4.19 -7.10
C ARG A 75 4.94 -4.30 -8.59
N ASN A 76 4.84 -3.17 -9.29
CA ASN A 76 4.54 -3.14 -10.72
C ASN A 76 5.85 -3.18 -11.53
N PRO A 77 6.13 -4.26 -12.31
CA PRO A 77 7.33 -4.37 -13.14
C PRO A 77 7.54 -3.21 -14.12
N ASN A 78 6.45 -2.68 -14.65
CA ASN A 78 6.47 -1.68 -15.73
C ASN A 78 6.50 -0.25 -15.18
N ALA A 79 6.39 -0.06 -13.87
CA ALA A 79 6.42 1.27 -13.30
C ALA A 79 7.83 1.86 -13.44
N ALA A 80 7.90 3.13 -13.86
CA ALA A 80 9.17 3.83 -14.03
C ALA A 80 10.02 3.86 -12.75
N VAL A 81 9.39 3.86 -11.57
CA VAL A 81 10.11 3.73 -10.28
C VAL A 81 10.79 2.37 -10.15
N THR A 82 10.11 1.28 -10.50
CA THR A 82 10.66 -0.08 -10.45
C THR A 82 11.83 -0.22 -11.41
N LEU A 83 11.68 0.29 -12.63
CA LEU A 83 12.74 0.28 -13.63
C LEU A 83 13.95 1.09 -13.14
N ALA A 84 13.74 2.27 -12.57
CA ALA A 84 14.81 3.08 -12.00
C ALA A 84 15.55 2.36 -10.86
N CYS A 85 14.82 1.74 -9.93
CA CYS A 85 15.43 0.96 -8.84
C CYS A 85 16.22 -0.25 -9.35
N LYS A 86 15.75 -0.95 -10.38
CA LYS A 86 16.44 -2.14 -10.93
C LYS A 86 17.76 -1.81 -11.63
N GLN A 87 17.93 -0.57 -12.11
CA GLN A 87 19.13 -0.13 -12.82
C GLN A 87 20.35 0.09 -11.91
N PHE A 88 20.19 0.13 -10.58
CA PHE A 88 21.32 0.29 -9.67
C PHE A 88 22.31 -0.88 -9.78
N ARG A 89 23.57 -0.56 -10.03
CA ARG A 89 24.68 -1.53 -9.97
C ARG A 89 25.14 -1.63 -8.52
N THR A 90 24.89 -2.78 -7.90
CA THR A 90 25.23 -3.02 -6.50
C THR A 90 25.35 -4.52 -6.23
N PRO A 91 26.29 -4.97 -5.39
CA PRO A 91 26.40 -6.37 -4.99
C PRO A 91 25.31 -6.78 -4.00
N HIS A 92 24.74 -5.86 -3.23
CA HIS A 92 23.76 -6.17 -2.18
C HIS A 92 22.45 -5.41 -2.36
N ARG A 93 21.37 -6.16 -2.56
CA ARG A 93 20.02 -5.64 -2.78
C ARG A 93 19.05 -6.18 -1.73
N ILE A 94 18.42 -5.28 -0.99
CA ILE A 94 17.53 -5.64 0.13
C ILE A 94 16.20 -4.91 -0.04
N ILE A 95 15.10 -5.61 0.21
CA ILE A 95 13.76 -5.03 0.29
C ILE A 95 13.26 -5.21 1.72
N LEU A 96 12.76 -4.13 2.32
CA LEU A 96 12.02 -4.15 3.56
C LEU A 96 10.53 -3.96 3.25
N SER A 97 9.67 -4.78 3.82
CA SER A 97 8.22 -4.63 3.68
C SER A 97 7.53 -5.10 4.96
N GLY A 98 6.70 -4.24 5.53
CA GLY A 98 5.79 -4.63 6.63
C GLY A 98 4.54 -5.34 6.14
N SER A 99 4.21 -5.23 4.84
CA SER A 99 3.04 -5.85 4.25
C SER A 99 3.36 -7.25 3.74
N PRO A 100 2.51 -8.26 4.00
CA PRO A 100 2.65 -9.55 3.36
C PRO A 100 2.56 -9.36 1.84
N MET A 101 3.38 -10.10 1.11
CA MET A 101 3.28 -10.20 -0.35
C MET A 101 1.84 -10.57 -0.71
N GLN A 102 1.15 -9.67 -1.41
CA GLN A 102 -0.21 -9.91 -1.90
C GLN A 102 -0.15 -11.08 -2.90
N ASN A 103 -1.21 -11.89 -2.98
CA ASN A 103 -1.29 -13.14 -3.78
C ASN A 103 -1.20 -12.93 -5.32
N ASN A 104 -0.38 -11.98 -5.78
CA ASN A 104 -0.12 -11.69 -7.17
C ASN A 104 1.32 -12.09 -7.51
N LEU A 105 1.46 -13.19 -8.26
CA LEU A 105 2.77 -13.73 -8.64
C LEU A 105 3.57 -12.77 -9.52
N ARG A 106 2.90 -11.88 -10.27
CA ARG A 106 3.58 -10.83 -11.03
C ARG A 106 4.30 -9.83 -10.11
N GLU A 107 3.67 -9.48 -9.00
CA GLU A 107 4.26 -8.59 -8.00
C GLU A 107 5.43 -9.26 -7.28
N LEU A 108 5.28 -10.55 -6.95
CA LEU A 108 6.35 -11.37 -6.40
C LEU A 108 7.57 -11.40 -7.31
N TRP A 109 7.35 -11.65 -8.61
CA TRP A 109 8.42 -11.60 -9.60
C TRP A 109 9.08 -10.22 -9.65
N SER A 110 8.29 -9.13 -9.63
CA SER A 110 8.82 -7.77 -9.66
C SER A 110 9.82 -7.51 -8.53
N LEU A 111 9.47 -7.89 -7.31
CA LEU A 111 10.31 -7.70 -6.13
C LEU A 111 11.53 -8.63 -6.17
N PHE A 112 11.33 -9.90 -6.52
CA PHE A 112 12.41 -10.88 -6.53
C PHE A 112 13.45 -10.56 -7.61
N ASP A 113 13.02 -10.07 -8.78
CA ASP A 113 13.93 -9.62 -9.84
C ASP A 113 14.76 -8.39 -9.43
N PHE A 114 14.27 -7.56 -8.49
CA PHE A 114 15.14 -6.56 -7.87
C PHE A 114 16.19 -7.24 -6.97
N ILE A 115 15.79 -8.14 -6.08
CA ILE A 115 16.70 -8.79 -5.10
C ILE A 115 17.77 -9.63 -5.80
N PHE A 116 17.37 -10.50 -6.72
CA PHE A 116 18.24 -11.39 -7.48
C PHE A 116 17.85 -11.34 -8.96
N PRO A 117 18.41 -10.38 -9.74
CA PRO A 117 18.06 -10.22 -11.14
C PRO A 117 18.38 -11.47 -11.95
N GLY A 118 17.43 -11.90 -12.78
CA GLY A 118 17.60 -13.04 -13.71
C GLY A 118 17.38 -14.43 -13.12
N LYS A 119 17.28 -14.61 -11.79
CA LYS A 119 17.12 -15.94 -11.16
C LYS A 119 15.80 -16.64 -11.51
N LEU A 120 14.72 -15.89 -11.66
CA LEU A 120 13.41 -16.40 -12.07
C LEU A 120 13.17 -16.29 -13.59
N GLY A 121 14.19 -15.92 -14.37
CA GLY A 121 14.05 -15.63 -15.79
C GLY A 121 13.30 -14.32 -16.07
N THR A 122 12.93 -14.13 -17.34
CA THR A 122 12.18 -12.95 -17.78
C THR A 122 10.72 -13.03 -17.34
N LEU A 123 10.06 -11.87 -17.21
CA LEU A 123 8.66 -11.82 -16.79
C LEU A 123 7.73 -12.70 -17.65
N PRO A 124 7.80 -12.70 -19.00
CA PRO A 124 6.94 -13.56 -19.82
C PRO A 124 7.14 -15.05 -19.53
N VAL A 125 8.38 -15.50 -19.42
CA VAL A 125 8.72 -16.89 -19.10
C VAL A 125 8.22 -17.28 -17.72
N PHE A 126 8.41 -16.40 -16.73
CA PHE A 126 7.89 -16.62 -15.37
C PHE A 126 6.36 -16.72 -15.36
N MET A 127 5.67 -15.87 -16.12
CA MET A 127 4.22 -15.89 -16.21
C MET A 127 3.73 -17.20 -16.81
N GLU A 128 4.36 -17.69 -17.88
CA GLU A 128 4.01 -18.95 -18.54
C GLU A 128 4.32 -20.18 -17.68
N GLN A 129 5.50 -20.23 -17.05
CA GLN A 129 5.96 -21.41 -16.31
C GLN A 129 5.35 -21.54 -14.90
N PHE A 130 5.07 -20.41 -14.24
CA PHE A 130 4.59 -20.40 -12.86
C PHE A 130 3.22 -19.75 -12.73
N SER A 131 3.07 -18.50 -13.17
CA SER A 131 1.85 -17.73 -12.86
C SER A 131 0.59 -18.37 -13.46
N VAL A 132 0.61 -18.67 -14.76
CA VAL A 132 -0.56 -19.22 -15.47
C VAL A 132 -0.94 -20.61 -14.95
N PRO A 133 -0.02 -21.59 -14.80
CA PRO A 133 -0.36 -22.89 -14.24
C PRO A 133 -0.93 -22.82 -12.82
N ILE A 134 -0.33 -21.97 -11.96
CA ILE A 134 -0.79 -21.80 -10.57
C ILE A 134 -2.20 -21.18 -10.53
N THR A 135 -2.46 -20.15 -11.35
CA THR A 135 -3.79 -19.54 -11.44
C THR A 135 -4.82 -20.53 -11.98
N MET A 136 -4.48 -21.28 -13.04
CA MET A 136 -5.39 -22.25 -13.65
C MET A 136 -5.80 -23.37 -12.69
N GLY A 137 -4.86 -23.91 -11.89
CA GLY A 137 -5.19 -24.91 -10.88
C GLY A 137 -5.86 -24.36 -9.62
N GLY A 138 -5.94 -23.04 -9.47
CA GLY A 138 -6.67 -22.37 -8.39
C GLY A 138 -8.15 -22.13 -8.69
N TYR A 139 -8.60 -22.32 -9.94
CA TYR A 139 -10.01 -22.19 -10.30
C TYR A 139 -10.83 -23.38 -9.79
N SER A 140 -12.09 -23.12 -9.44
CA SER A 140 -13.02 -24.14 -8.92
C SER A 140 -13.34 -25.25 -9.92
N ASN A 141 -13.24 -24.97 -11.22
CA ASN A 141 -13.47 -25.92 -12.31
C ASN A 141 -12.18 -26.61 -12.80
N ALA A 142 -11.06 -26.47 -12.08
CA ALA A 142 -9.79 -27.07 -12.48
C ALA A 142 -9.85 -28.60 -12.44
N SER A 143 -9.30 -29.25 -13.47
CA SER A 143 -9.13 -30.70 -13.50
C SER A 143 -8.14 -31.17 -12.42
N PRO A 144 -8.21 -32.44 -11.97
CA PRO A 144 -7.26 -32.99 -11.01
C PRO A 144 -5.79 -32.87 -11.45
N VAL A 145 -5.53 -32.95 -12.77
CA VAL A 145 -4.20 -32.77 -13.35
C VAL A 145 -3.71 -31.33 -13.21
N GLN A 146 -4.58 -30.35 -13.45
CA GLN A 146 -4.25 -28.92 -13.29
C GLN A 146 -3.96 -28.56 -11.84
N VAL A 147 -4.77 -29.06 -10.89
CA VAL A 147 -4.54 -28.84 -9.45
C VAL A 147 -3.19 -29.40 -9.02
N LYS A 148 -2.86 -30.63 -9.42
CA LYS A 148 -1.57 -31.25 -9.10
C LYS A 148 -0.39 -30.49 -9.72
N THR A 149 -0.56 -29.99 -10.95
CA THR A 149 0.47 -29.19 -11.64
C THR A 149 0.68 -27.86 -10.95
N ALA A 150 -0.39 -27.14 -10.61
CA ALA A 150 -0.34 -25.89 -9.87
C ALA A 150 0.38 -26.04 -8.52
N TYR A 151 0.05 -27.09 -7.76
CA TYR A 151 0.70 -27.37 -6.49
C TYR A 151 2.21 -27.60 -6.65
N LYS A 152 2.61 -28.41 -7.64
CA LYS A 152 4.03 -28.63 -7.94
C LYS A 152 4.76 -27.34 -8.31
N CYS A 153 4.21 -26.53 -9.22
CA CYS A 153 4.79 -25.25 -9.60
C CYS A 153 4.92 -24.31 -8.39
N ALA A 154 3.89 -24.25 -7.54
CA ALA A 154 3.90 -23.43 -6.34
C ALA A 154 4.98 -23.88 -5.33
N CYS A 155 5.17 -25.18 -5.13
CA CYS A 155 6.23 -25.71 -4.27
C CYS A 155 7.62 -25.36 -4.81
N VAL A 156 7.88 -25.59 -6.10
CA VAL A 156 9.17 -25.25 -6.73
C VAL A 156 9.46 -23.76 -6.58
N LEU A 157 8.47 -22.90 -6.82
CA LEU A 157 8.62 -21.46 -6.69
C LEU A 157 8.90 -21.06 -5.23
N ARG A 158 8.13 -21.59 -4.28
CA ARG A 158 8.32 -21.35 -2.85
C ARG A 158 9.73 -21.74 -2.43
N ASP A 159 10.17 -22.95 -2.75
CA ASP A 159 11.45 -23.48 -2.30
C ASP A 159 12.63 -22.71 -2.93
N THR A 160 12.44 -22.16 -4.13
CA THR A 160 13.41 -21.28 -4.80
C THR A 160 13.55 -19.92 -4.09
N ILE A 161 12.45 -19.35 -3.61
CA ILE A 161 12.40 -18.00 -3.01
C ILE A 161 12.70 -18.03 -1.50
N ASN A 162 12.34 -19.11 -0.80
CA ASN A 162 12.39 -19.22 0.66
C ASN A 162 13.76 -18.84 1.28
N PRO A 163 14.92 -19.20 0.70
CA PRO A 163 16.23 -18.81 1.25
C PRO A 163 16.47 -17.29 1.29
N TYR A 164 15.75 -16.53 0.47
CA TYR A 164 15.88 -15.07 0.36
C TYR A 164 14.80 -14.32 1.15
N LEU A 165 13.87 -15.04 1.79
CA LEU A 165 12.74 -14.45 2.49
C LEU A 165 12.91 -14.60 4.01
N LEU A 166 13.14 -13.49 4.68
CA LEU A 166 13.09 -13.40 6.14
C LEU A 166 11.73 -12.84 6.54
N ARG A 167 10.94 -13.64 7.26
CA ARG A 167 9.63 -13.24 7.76
C ARG A 167 9.53 -13.55 9.25
N ARG A 168 9.21 -12.52 10.04
CA ARG A 168 8.85 -12.63 11.45
C ARG A 168 7.39 -12.23 11.64
N MET A 169 6.63 -13.04 12.34
CA MET A 169 5.25 -12.75 12.72
C MET A 169 5.21 -12.14 14.12
N LYS A 170 4.14 -11.38 14.42
CA LYS A 170 3.92 -10.86 15.78
C LYS A 170 3.77 -11.98 16.82
N SER A 171 3.26 -13.15 16.41
CA SER A 171 3.21 -14.36 17.25
C SER A 171 4.60 -14.75 17.75
N ASP A 172 5.62 -14.61 16.90
CA ASP A 172 6.98 -15.05 17.17
C ASP A 172 7.71 -14.13 18.16
N VAL A 173 7.14 -12.94 18.40
CA VAL A 173 7.72 -11.88 19.25
C VAL A 173 6.79 -11.55 20.44
N LYS A 174 5.67 -12.28 20.59
CA LYS A 174 4.67 -12.02 21.63
C LYS A 174 5.26 -12.13 23.05
N MET A 175 6.31 -12.94 23.24
CA MET A 175 6.98 -13.09 24.54
C MET A 175 7.78 -11.86 24.97
N SER A 176 8.33 -11.08 24.03
CA SER A 176 9.11 -9.87 24.34
C SER A 176 8.29 -8.57 24.23
N LEU A 177 7.06 -8.66 23.73
CA LEU A 177 6.16 -7.53 23.51
C LEU A 177 4.90 -7.72 24.37
N SER A 178 4.84 -7.06 25.52
CA SER A 178 3.62 -6.97 26.35
C SER A 178 2.59 -6.05 25.68
N LEU A 179 2.03 -6.48 24.55
CA LEU A 179 0.98 -5.77 23.83
C LEU A 179 -0.40 -6.27 24.29
N PRO A 180 -1.40 -5.38 24.45
CA PRO A 180 -2.76 -5.79 24.73
C PRO A 180 -3.36 -6.59 23.57
N ASP A 181 -4.34 -7.45 23.86
CA ASP A 181 -5.00 -8.25 22.83
C ASP A 181 -5.78 -7.38 21.83
N LYS A 182 -5.72 -7.78 20.56
CA LYS A 182 -6.43 -7.13 19.47
C LYS A 182 -7.90 -7.57 19.50
N ASN A 183 -8.81 -6.62 19.71
CA ASN A 183 -10.26 -6.86 19.64
C ASN A 183 -10.82 -6.20 18.39
N GLU A 184 -11.39 -6.99 17.48
CA GLU A 184 -12.03 -6.52 16.25
C GLU A 184 -13.54 -6.69 16.35
N GLN A 185 -14.29 -5.63 16.03
CA GLN A 185 -15.75 -5.64 16.04
C GLN A 185 -16.26 -5.16 14.69
N VAL A 186 -17.12 -5.95 14.06
CA VAL A 186 -17.81 -5.60 12.83
C VAL A 186 -19.21 -5.10 13.20
N LEU A 187 -19.51 -3.85 12.85
CA LEU A 187 -20.81 -3.24 13.10
C LEU A 187 -21.61 -3.19 11.80
N PHE A 188 -22.75 -3.88 11.80
CA PHE A 188 -23.67 -3.86 10.68
C PHE A 188 -24.63 -2.68 10.82
N CYS A 189 -24.47 -1.68 9.96
CA CYS A 189 -25.33 -0.50 9.91
C CYS A 189 -26.39 -0.70 8.81
N ARG A 190 -27.68 -0.71 9.17
CA ARG A 190 -28.75 -0.68 8.16
C ARG A 190 -28.87 0.73 7.60
N LEU A 191 -29.05 0.86 6.28
CA LEU A 191 -29.37 2.14 5.67
C LEU A 191 -30.72 2.65 6.20
N THR A 192 -30.86 3.96 6.38
CA THR A 192 -32.18 4.55 6.62
C THR A 192 -33.04 4.46 5.36
N ASP A 193 -34.36 4.55 5.50
CA ASP A 193 -35.27 4.49 4.34
C ASP A 193 -34.96 5.56 3.28
N GLU A 194 -34.54 6.75 3.72
CA GLU A 194 -34.10 7.82 2.81
C GLU A 194 -32.81 7.47 2.07
N GLN A 195 -31.81 6.94 2.79
CA GLN A 195 -30.55 6.48 2.19
C GLN A 195 -30.78 5.34 1.22
N HIS A 196 -31.64 4.39 1.59
CA HIS A 196 -32.01 3.26 0.76
C HIS A 196 -32.69 3.71 -0.54
N LYS A 197 -33.64 4.66 -0.47
CA LYS A 197 -34.30 5.21 -1.67
C LYS A 197 -33.31 5.88 -2.61
N VAL A 198 -32.41 6.70 -2.08
CA VAL A 198 -31.39 7.39 -2.91
C VAL A 198 -30.41 6.38 -3.52
N TYR A 199 -29.98 5.39 -2.73
CA TYR A 199 -29.12 4.31 -3.22
C TYR A 199 -29.79 3.50 -4.33
N GLN A 200 -31.05 3.11 -4.15
CA GLN A 200 -31.82 2.37 -5.14
C GLN A 200 -31.98 3.17 -6.44
N ASN A 201 -32.33 4.46 -6.35
CA ASN A 201 -32.43 5.35 -7.51
C ASN A 201 -31.09 5.48 -8.27
N PHE A 202 -29.96 5.46 -7.56
CA PHE A 202 -28.65 5.46 -8.19
C PHE A 202 -28.33 4.14 -8.88
N VAL A 203 -28.63 3.00 -8.24
CA VAL A 203 -28.44 1.67 -8.85
C VAL A 203 -29.28 1.52 -10.12
N ASP A 204 -30.50 2.05 -10.12
CA ASP A 204 -31.42 2.01 -11.27
C ASP A 204 -31.12 3.08 -12.34
N SER A 205 -30.08 3.91 -12.12
CA SER A 205 -29.72 4.99 -13.04
C SER A 205 -29.10 4.46 -14.34
N LYS A 206 -29.29 5.21 -15.43
CA LYS A 206 -28.77 4.86 -16.76
C LYS A 206 -27.24 4.78 -16.75
N GLU A 207 -26.60 5.55 -15.89
CA GLU A 207 -25.16 5.58 -15.67
C GLU A 207 -24.64 4.22 -15.20
N VAL A 208 -25.31 3.60 -14.22
CA VAL A 208 -24.95 2.26 -13.71
C VAL A 208 -25.21 1.19 -14.77
N TYR A 209 -26.32 1.26 -15.49
CA TYR A 209 -26.60 0.34 -16.60
C TYR A 209 -25.53 0.41 -17.71
N ARG A 210 -25.09 1.61 -18.10
CA ARG A 210 -24.02 1.79 -19.09
C ARG A 210 -22.68 1.24 -18.61
N ILE A 211 -22.38 1.38 -17.33
CA ILE A 211 -21.18 0.81 -16.71
C ILE A 211 -21.24 -0.72 -16.73
N LEU A 212 -22.37 -1.32 -16.33
CA LEU A 212 -22.55 -2.77 -16.32
C LEU A 212 -22.47 -3.37 -17.74
N ASN A 213 -22.91 -2.63 -18.76
CA ASN A 213 -22.81 -3.01 -20.17
C ASN A 213 -21.42 -2.73 -20.77
N GLY A 214 -20.47 -2.18 -20.00
CA GLY A 214 -19.11 -1.89 -20.47
C GLY A 214 -19.00 -0.68 -21.40
N GLU A 215 -20.04 0.13 -21.51
CA GLU A 215 -20.09 1.33 -22.38
C GLU A 215 -19.35 2.54 -21.77
N MET A 216 -18.98 2.46 -20.49
CA MET A 216 -18.31 3.54 -19.76
C MET A 216 -17.06 3.02 -19.03
N GLN A 217 -15.87 3.52 -19.37
CA GLN A 217 -14.61 3.13 -18.74
C GLN A 217 -14.33 3.83 -17.39
N GLU A 218 -15.06 4.90 -17.05
CA GLU A 218 -14.86 5.70 -15.82
C GLU A 218 -15.66 5.17 -14.62
N VAL A 219 -15.58 3.87 -14.36
CA VAL A 219 -16.28 3.19 -13.25
C VAL A 219 -15.92 3.80 -11.89
N LEU A 220 -14.70 4.31 -11.74
CA LEU A 220 -14.21 4.94 -10.49
C LEU A 220 -15.04 6.16 -10.06
N GLN A 221 -15.53 6.98 -11.00
CA GLN A 221 -16.36 8.13 -10.64
C GLN A 221 -17.72 7.71 -10.07
N SER A 222 -18.29 6.62 -10.59
CA SER A 222 -19.55 6.07 -10.09
C SER A 222 -19.44 5.51 -8.67
N PHE A 223 -18.32 4.84 -8.33
CA PHE A 223 -18.06 4.35 -6.98
C PHE A 223 -17.84 5.49 -5.99
N THR A 224 -17.18 6.59 -6.40
CA THR A 224 -17.06 7.78 -5.55
C THR A 224 -18.41 8.48 -5.29
N SER A 225 -19.37 8.39 -6.23
CA SER A 225 -20.74 8.88 -6.03
C SER A 225 -21.50 8.11 -4.96
N ILE A 226 -21.26 6.80 -4.82
CA ILE A 226 -21.80 6.00 -3.69
C ILE A 226 -21.21 6.49 -2.35
N HIS A 227 -19.91 6.75 -2.29
CA HIS A 227 -19.24 7.33 -1.12
C HIS A 227 -19.75 8.74 -0.76
N LEU A 228 -20.12 9.55 -1.75
CA LEU A 228 -20.71 10.88 -1.55
C LEU A 228 -22.06 10.82 -0.81
N HIS A 229 -22.81 9.73 -0.95
CA HIS A 229 -24.08 9.52 -0.23
C HIS A 229 -23.92 8.97 1.19
N GLU A 230 -22.73 8.51 1.57
CA GLU A 230 -22.40 8.09 2.94
C GLU A 230 -22.01 9.27 3.88
N SER A 231 -21.77 10.49 3.36
CA SER A 231 -21.41 11.66 4.17
C SER A 231 -21.90 13.00 3.56
N PRO A 232 -22.74 13.80 4.26
CA PRO A 232 -23.30 15.04 3.70
C PRO A 232 -22.24 16.09 3.39
N LEU A 233 -21.09 16.07 4.08
CA LEU A 233 -20.02 17.05 3.92
C LEU A 233 -19.41 17.08 2.52
N ASN A 234 -19.41 15.95 1.79
CA ASN A 234 -18.88 15.89 0.44
C ASN A 234 -19.93 16.27 -0.62
N PHE A 235 -21.21 16.04 -0.35
CA PHE A 235 -22.33 16.47 -1.21
C PHE A 235 -22.49 18.01 -1.21
N PHE A 236 -22.28 18.67 -0.06
CA PHE A 236 -22.36 20.13 0.04
C PHE A 236 -21.26 20.85 -0.77
N ARG A 237 -20.06 20.28 -0.90
CA ARG A 237 -18.96 20.92 -1.64
C ARG A 237 -19.10 20.86 -3.15
N SER A 238 -19.69 19.80 -3.71
CA SER A 238 -19.84 19.66 -5.17
C SER A 238 -21.01 20.47 -5.72
N PHE A 239 -22.10 20.62 -4.96
CA PHE A 239 -23.26 21.42 -5.37
C PHE A 239 -23.07 22.93 -5.22
N GLN A 240 -22.16 23.39 -4.35
CA GLN A 240 -21.87 24.82 -4.23
C GLN A 240 -21.10 25.39 -5.44
N VAL A 241 -20.52 24.52 -6.28
CA VAL A 241 -19.88 24.90 -7.56
C VAL A 241 -20.89 24.99 -8.71
N ARG A 242 -22.08 24.37 -8.58
CA ARG A 242 -23.17 24.47 -9.57
C ARG A 242 -24.37 25.16 -8.94
N GLY A 243 -24.41 26.47 -9.08
CA GLY A 243 -25.37 27.39 -8.45
C GLY A 243 -26.84 27.01 -8.67
N SER A 244 -27.39 26.20 -7.78
CA SER A 244 -28.82 25.92 -7.69
C SER A 244 -29.18 25.75 -6.22
N ARG A 245 -29.78 26.80 -5.64
CA ARG A 245 -30.36 26.77 -4.29
C ARG A 245 -31.68 25.98 -4.36
N SER A 246 -31.67 24.71 -4.00
CA SER A 246 -32.90 24.01 -3.58
C SER A 246 -32.82 23.72 -2.08
N HIS A 247 -33.86 24.15 -1.37
CA HIS A 247 -34.05 24.03 0.07
C HIS A 247 -34.33 22.55 0.42
N TYR A 248 -33.45 21.89 1.20
CA TYR A 248 -33.73 20.58 1.78
C TYR A 248 -34.21 20.75 3.24
N PRO A 249 -35.34 20.14 3.64
CA PRO A 249 -35.78 20.15 5.03
C PRO A 249 -34.88 19.24 5.86
N GLY A 250 -34.71 19.59 7.14
CA GLY A 250 -33.58 19.16 7.96
C GLY A 250 -33.66 17.76 8.57
N LYS A 251 -32.50 17.39 9.15
CA LYS A 251 -32.30 16.41 10.23
C LYS A 251 -32.82 14.98 9.99
N GLY A 252 -32.52 14.40 8.83
CA GLY A 252 -32.44 12.93 8.69
C GLY A 252 -31.12 12.42 9.27
N MET A 253 -31.16 11.77 10.42
CA MET A 253 -29.97 11.24 11.11
C MET A 253 -29.46 10.02 10.33
N GLN A 254 -28.35 10.16 9.60
CA GLN A 254 -27.73 9.05 8.86
C GLN A 254 -27.43 7.87 9.79
N ALA A 255 -27.66 6.63 9.35
CA ALA A 255 -27.50 5.46 10.20
C ALA A 255 -26.07 5.29 10.73
N THR A 256 -25.07 5.53 9.89
CA THR A 256 -23.64 5.49 10.25
C THR A 256 -23.29 6.59 11.25
N LEU A 257 -23.73 7.83 11.01
CA LEU A 257 -23.51 8.96 11.93
C LEU A 257 -24.25 8.76 13.26
N GLY A 258 -25.42 8.13 13.23
CA GLY A 258 -26.20 7.75 14.41
C GLY A 258 -25.47 6.73 15.28
N ILE A 259 -24.91 5.68 14.66
CA ILE A 259 -24.12 4.66 15.37
C ILE A 259 -22.82 5.25 15.91
N VAL A 260 -22.11 6.07 15.12
CA VAL A 260 -20.90 6.76 15.58
C VAL A 260 -21.21 7.68 16.76
N ASN A 261 -22.27 8.49 16.68
CA ASN A 261 -22.68 9.34 17.80
C ASN A 261 -23.11 8.52 19.02
N PHE A 262 -23.86 7.44 18.84
CA PHE A 262 -24.24 6.54 19.93
C PHE A 262 -23.03 5.90 20.61
N LEU A 263 -22.06 5.42 19.84
CA LEU A 263 -20.81 4.86 20.35
C LEU A 263 -19.97 5.91 21.06
N VAL A 264 -19.81 7.11 20.47
CA VAL A 264 -19.05 8.20 21.10
C VAL A 264 -19.71 8.64 22.42
N VAL A 265 -21.04 8.76 22.47
CA VAL A 265 -21.77 9.11 23.70
C VAL A 265 -21.66 8.00 24.74
N THR A 266 -21.79 6.73 24.33
CA THR A 266 -21.66 5.57 25.21
C THR A 266 -20.24 5.44 25.76
N LEU A 267 -19.22 5.62 24.93
CA LEU A 267 -17.81 5.63 25.34
C LEU A 267 -17.48 6.82 26.24
N LYS A 268 -18.01 8.02 25.97
CA LYS A 268 -17.88 9.18 26.87
C LYS A 268 -18.54 8.93 28.22
N ARG A 269 -19.74 8.32 28.26
CA ARG A 269 -20.41 7.92 29.51
C ARG A 269 -19.60 6.85 30.27
N LYS A 270 -19.07 5.84 29.60
CA LYS A 270 -18.24 4.78 30.19
C LYS A 270 -16.88 5.29 30.69
N LYS A 271 -16.35 6.37 30.10
CA LYS A 271 -15.16 7.08 30.59
C LYS A 271 -15.50 7.94 31.82
N ARG A 272 -16.68 8.59 31.84
CA ARG A 272 -17.15 9.39 32.98
C ARG A 272 -17.44 8.54 34.22
N ASN A 273 -18.04 7.35 34.06
CA ASN A 273 -18.28 6.41 35.17
C ASN A 273 -17.01 5.68 35.67
N ARG A 274 -15.87 5.76 34.95
CA ARG A 274 -14.57 5.29 35.45
C ARG A 274 -13.78 6.35 36.22
N PHE A 275 -14.29 7.58 36.28
CA PHE A 275 -13.72 8.70 37.01
C PHE A 275 -14.69 9.24 38.09
N SER A 276 -15.62 8.42 38.57
CA SER A 276 -16.25 8.64 39.86
C SER A 276 -15.31 8.09 40.93
N PRO A 277 -14.69 8.91 41.78
CA PRO A 277 -14.00 8.39 42.96
C PRO A 277 -15.08 7.86 43.89
N ASP A 278 -14.94 6.60 44.30
CA ASP A 278 -15.64 6.10 45.46
C ASP A 278 -15.30 7.01 46.65
N LEU A 279 -16.36 7.35 47.41
CA LEU A 279 -16.33 8.05 48.69
C LEU A 279 -15.38 7.39 49.70
#